data_AF-A0A1U7GCW8-F1
#
_entry.id   AF-A0A1U7GCW8-F1
#
_cell.length_a   1.000
_cell.length_b   1.000
_cell.length_c   1.000
_cell.angle_alpha   90.00
_cell.angle_beta   90.00
_cell.angle_gamma   90.00
#
_symmetry.space_group_name_H-M   'P 1'
#
loop_
_entity.id
_entity.type
_entity.pdbx_description
1 polymer ?
#
loop_
_entity_poly.entity_id
_entity_poly.type
_entity_poly.pdbx_seq_one_letter_code
_entity_poly.pdbx_strand_id
1 'polypeptide(L)'
;MQSKPRPFSAFNGVFLATVGLGILTVAVPRSASAEDIYFVGYQYGPPGGSAGGWRNEASWFHDDQWFNFVVPTVSDTAIFDTGFDPQENGIPQIVHFGDSTVSTEPPYIPSPIPFPGGVATVNRLEIRKGDFTFQLASDPARGSLNVVDWIDIGPVDDHPQDSANLTVQGGTVKSSSVFVGTSGKGGLTVQAGGRLEAVPFIGSLNNGDGTLIVKDGGTVGSDFHAFIGYDRGSKGSVIVQAGGRLTVPDYGVYVGLGGNGSLVVKDGGIVEASVRGNDGVGIGTQSGSEGSVIVQTGGRLTTNALNVGLAGDGTLVVEDGGIAESGYGRVARLAGSTGEATVQGDGSRWDVTDTMFVGGHADTGVGGTGLLTVRDGGAVSIGSSLTTWRDGTVDVSDNGRILIGEGQIGDVTRGTILVGSGGTLAGDGTIIGDVVLNGGSLSPGHSPGLLTIDGDLRLGSNSVLDIEIGGLLGGSLYDQLAVTGDATFDGQLHISFIDGFIPSLGDAFDLINVAGLSTGAFSAIEFSGLGSIYPLTTGFEDGVFRLYVGDAPSAVPEPGSVALMGCGFLGLLGYGLKRRKASA
;
A
#
# COMPACT_ATOMS: atom_id res chain seq x y z
N MET A 1 -72.27 -38.67 -22.09
CA MET A 1 -71.22 -38.35 -23.08
C MET A 1 -70.26 -37.39 -22.41
N GLN A 2 -68.99 -37.78 -22.35
CA GLN A 2 -67.95 -37.18 -21.51
C GLN A 2 -67.63 -35.73 -21.90
N SER A 3 -67.64 -34.84 -20.90
CA SER A 3 -66.82 -33.63 -20.89
C SER A 3 -65.35 -34.04 -20.76
N LYS A 4 -64.54 -33.76 -21.77
CA LYS A 4 -63.08 -33.84 -21.62
C LYS A 4 -62.61 -32.57 -20.88
N PRO A 5 -61.84 -32.70 -19.79
CA PRO A 5 -61.17 -31.56 -19.18
C PRO A 5 -60.05 -31.07 -20.10
N ARG A 6 -59.91 -29.75 -20.20
CA ARG A 6 -58.66 -29.12 -20.67
C ARG A 6 -57.56 -29.55 -19.70
N PRO A 7 -56.37 -29.99 -20.13
CA PRO A 7 -55.26 -30.06 -19.22
C PRO A 7 -54.83 -28.62 -18.92
N PHE A 8 -55.25 -28.14 -17.75
CA PHE A 8 -54.60 -27.03 -17.07
C PHE A 8 -53.25 -27.50 -16.53
N SER A 9 -52.28 -26.59 -16.58
CA SER A 9 -51.17 -26.39 -15.64
C SER A 9 -50.23 -27.57 -15.39
N ALA A 10 -49.06 -27.52 -16.02
CA ALA A 10 -47.83 -28.07 -15.50
C ALA A 10 -46.69 -27.06 -15.72
N PHE A 11 -46.70 -25.99 -14.95
CA PHE A 11 -45.59 -25.04 -14.83
C PHE A 11 -45.37 -24.90 -13.33
N ASN A 12 -44.17 -25.19 -12.81
CA ASN A 12 -43.75 -24.78 -11.46
C ASN A 12 -42.26 -25.08 -11.19
N GLY A 13 -41.46 -24.01 -11.10
CA GLY A 13 -40.16 -23.90 -10.41
C GLY A 13 -39.36 -22.72 -10.96
N VAL A 14 -38.46 -22.15 -10.15
CA VAL A 14 -38.32 -20.69 -10.00
C VAL A 14 -36.85 -20.24 -10.01
N PHE A 15 -36.49 -19.29 -10.87
CA PHE A 15 -35.56 -18.19 -10.55
C PHE A 15 -36.35 -17.11 -9.80
N LEU A 16 -35.83 -16.54 -8.70
CA LEU A 16 -36.41 -15.32 -8.15
C LEU A 16 -35.79 -14.10 -8.87
N ALA A 17 -36.36 -13.72 -10.01
CA ALA A 17 -36.35 -12.32 -10.38
C ALA A 17 -37.55 -11.67 -9.68
N THR A 18 -37.32 -10.92 -8.60
CA THR A 18 -38.38 -10.12 -7.99
C THR A 18 -38.63 -8.92 -8.90
N VAL A 19 -39.66 -9.03 -9.74
CA VAL A 19 -40.29 -7.89 -10.42
C VAL A 19 -41.30 -7.31 -9.42
N GLY A 20 -41.42 -5.98 -9.32
CA GLY A 20 -42.39 -5.35 -8.43
C GLY A 20 -43.79 -6.00 -8.50
N LEU A 21 -44.38 -6.30 -7.33
CA LEU A 21 -45.67 -6.97 -7.07
C LEU A 21 -45.98 -8.28 -7.84
N GLY A 22 -45.04 -8.85 -8.60
CA GLY A 22 -45.28 -10.08 -9.37
C GLY A 22 -43.99 -10.88 -9.58
N ILE A 23 -43.99 -12.13 -9.12
CA ILE A 23 -42.88 -13.08 -9.28
C ILE A 23 -42.68 -13.41 -10.76
N LEU A 24 -41.47 -13.20 -11.31
CA LEU A 24 -41.11 -13.73 -12.64
C LEU A 24 -40.41 -15.08 -12.47
N THR A 25 -41.16 -16.14 -12.72
CA THR A 25 -40.73 -17.54 -12.69
C THR A 25 -40.01 -17.92 -13.99
N VAL A 26 -38.73 -18.28 -13.92
CA VAL A 26 -38.04 -19.02 -15.00
C VAL A 26 -38.16 -20.52 -14.68
N ALA A 27 -38.86 -21.24 -15.55
CA ALA A 27 -39.27 -22.64 -15.37
C ALA A 27 -38.19 -23.63 -15.84
N VAL A 28 -37.77 -24.53 -14.95
CA VAL A 28 -36.96 -25.72 -15.28
C VAL A 28 -37.90 -26.93 -15.48
N PRO A 29 -37.85 -27.70 -16.58
CA PRO A 29 -38.60 -28.94 -16.74
C PRO A 29 -38.08 -30.05 -15.82
N ARG A 30 -38.97 -30.94 -15.39
CA ARG A 30 -38.71 -32.15 -14.55
C ARG A 30 -37.66 -33.15 -15.06
N SER A 31 -37.11 -32.95 -16.26
CA SER A 31 -36.12 -33.84 -16.89
C SER A 31 -34.75 -33.18 -17.09
N ALA A 32 -34.58 -31.93 -16.68
CA ALA A 32 -33.42 -31.14 -17.08
C ALA A 32 -32.27 -31.23 -16.08
N SER A 33 -31.20 -31.94 -16.46
CA SER A 33 -29.84 -31.61 -16.04
C SER A 33 -29.22 -30.72 -17.13
N ALA A 34 -29.36 -29.40 -17.03
CA ALA A 34 -28.73 -28.45 -17.96
C ALA A 34 -27.62 -27.68 -17.26
N GLU A 35 -26.46 -27.54 -17.91
CA GLU A 35 -25.26 -26.91 -17.34
C GLU A 35 -25.29 -25.36 -17.49
N ASP A 36 -26.05 -24.83 -18.47
CA ASP A 36 -25.97 -23.43 -18.92
C ASP A 36 -27.32 -22.67 -18.97
N ILE A 37 -27.27 -21.34 -18.78
CA ILE A 37 -28.35 -20.35 -18.97
C ILE A 37 -27.92 -19.33 -20.02
N TYR A 38 -28.79 -18.93 -20.95
CA TYR A 38 -28.48 -17.93 -21.99
C TYR A 38 -29.35 -16.67 -21.84
N PHE A 39 -28.71 -15.51 -21.70
CA PHE A 39 -29.37 -14.20 -21.77
C PHE A 39 -29.12 -13.56 -23.14
N VAL A 40 -30.20 -13.44 -23.91
CA VAL A 40 -30.21 -12.73 -25.20
C VAL A 40 -30.98 -11.42 -25.00
N GLY A 41 -30.26 -10.30 -24.93
CA GLY A 41 -30.90 -8.98 -24.83
C GLY A 41 -31.40 -8.49 -26.19
N TYR A 42 -32.62 -7.92 -26.24
CA TYR A 42 -33.16 -7.26 -27.42
C TYR A 42 -32.97 -5.74 -27.33
N GLN A 43 -32.47 -5.12 -28.39
CA GLN A 43 -32.33 -3.66 -28.48
C GLN A 43 -33.68 -3.00 -28.82
N TYR A 44 -34.02 -1.91 -28.14
CA TYR A 44 -35.22 -1.11 -28.35
C TYR A 44 -35.33 -0.64 -29.82
N GLY A 45 -36.45 -0.94 -30.49
CA GLY A 45 -36.77 -0.38 -31.80
C GLY A 45 -37.18 1.11 -31.71
N PRO A 46 -37.00 1.90 -32.78
CA PRO A 46 -37.30 3.34 -32.77
C PRO A 46 -38.79 3.64 -32.50
N PRO A 47 -39.12 4.80 -31.90
CA PRO A 47 -40.49 5.15 -31.56
C PRO A 47 -41.26 5.48 -32.85
N GLY A 48 -42.15 4.58 -33.29
CA GLY A 48 -43.07 4.89 -34.40
C GLY A 48 -43.67 3.75 -35.22
N GLY A 49 -43.44 2.48 -34.90
CA GLY A 49 -43.98 1.35 -35.69
C GLY A 49 -45.12 0.60 -34.98
N SER A 50 -46.35 0.79 -35.41
CA SER A 50 -47.52 0.04 -34.93
C SER A 50 -47.64 -1.33 -35.62
N ALA A 51 -47.18 -2.41 -34.97
CA ALA A 51 -47.71 -3.78 -35.08
C ALA A 51 -46.95 -4.74 -34.13
N GLY A 52 -47.68 -5.38 -33.21
CA GLY A 52 -47.25 -6.59 -32.48
C GLY A 52 -46.13 -6.41 -31.46
N GLY A 53 -46.48 -6.36 -30.16
CA GLY A 53 -45.55 -6.12 -29.07
C GLY A 53 -44.41 -7.13 -29.00
N TRP A 54 -43.19 -6.63 -29.15
CA TRP A 54 -41.97 -7.36 -28.82
C TRP A 54 -41.74 -7.22 -27.32
N ARG A 55 -41.98 -8.31 -26.59
CA ARG A 55 -41.63 -8.37 -25.17
C ARG A 55 -40.11 -8.54 -25.10
N ASN A 56 -39.52 -7.85 -24.13
CA ASN A 56 -38.25 -8.23 -23.52
C ASN A 56 -38.23 -9.75 -23.35
N GLU A 57 -37.59 -10.53 -24.24
CA GLU A 57 -37.55 -12.00 -24.16
C GLU A 57 -36.10 -12.53 -24.01
N ALA A 58 -35.82 -13.33 -22.98
CA ALA A 58 -34.59 -14.11 -22.80
C ALA A 58 -34.90 -15.57 -23.11
N SER A 59 -33.99 -16.31 -23.75
CA SER A 59 -34.28 -17.66 -24.24
C SER A 59 -33.29 -18.68 -23.68
N TRP A 60 -33.79 -19.74 -23.04
CA TRP A 60 -33.03 -20.90 -22.57
C TRP A 60 -33.17 -22.05 -23.56
N PHE A 61 -32.11 -22.84 -23.79
CA PHE A 61 -32.13 -23.98 -24.72
C PHE A 61 -31.78 -25.28 -23.98
N HIS A 62 -32.63 -26.30 -24.14
CA HIS A 62 -32.44 -27.62 -23.52
C HIS A 62 -33.27 -28.69 -24.24
N ASP A 63 -32.75 -29.92 -24.34
CA ASP A 63 -33.42 -31.07 -25.01
C ASP A 63 -34.00 -30.71 -26.40
N ASP A 64 -33.22 -29.98 -27.21
CA ASP A 64 -33.63 -29.45 -28.53
C ASP A 64 -34.84 -28.49 -28.50
N GLN A 65 -35.14 -27.86 -27.35
CA GLN A 65 -36.22 -26.91 -27.18
C GLN A 65 -35.76 -25.55 -26.63
N TRP A 66 -36.37 -24.48 -27.15
CA TRP A 66 -36.19 -23.10 -26.66
C TRP A 66 -37.34 -22.70 -25.73
N PHE A 67 -36.99 -22.07 -24.61
CA PHE A 67 -37.92 -21.53 -23.62
C PHE A 67 -37.70 -20.03 -23.48
N ASN A 68 -38.74 -19.21 -23.69
CA ASN A 68 -38.65 -17.75 -23.60
C ASN A 68 -39.16 -17.23 -22.24
N PHE A 69 -38.49 -16.20 -21.70
CA PHE A 69 -38.76 -15.55 -20.42
C PHE A 69 -38.73 -14.04 -20.57
N VAL A 70 -39.31 -13.29 -19.63
CA VAL A 70 -39.26 -11.82 -19.70
C VAL A 70 -37.85 -11.32 -19.34
N VAL A 71 -37.22 -10.48 -20.17
CA VAL A 71 -35.92 -9.87 -19.86
C VAL A 71 -36.11 -8.89 -18.70
N PRO A 72 -35.31 -9.02 -17.62
CA PRO A 72 -35.39 -8.12 -16.49
C PRO A 72 -35.13 -6.67 -16.92
N THR A 73 -35.72 -5.76 -16.17
CA THR A 73 -35.74 -4.31 -16.42
C THR A 73 -34.91 -3.58 -15.36
N VAL A 74 -34.71 -2.28 -15.57
CA VAL A 74 -34.06 -1.36 -14.63
C VAL A 74 -34.72 -1.28 -13.25
N SER A 75 -35.88 -1.91 -13.04
CA SER A 75 -36.59 -1.96 -11.76
C SER A 75 -36.43 -3.29 -11.01
N ASP A 76 -35.82 -4.29 -11.65
CA ASP A 76 -35.86 -5.67 -11.17
C ASP A 76 -34.59 -6.05 -10.41
N THR A 77 -34.74 -6.88 -9.37
CA THR A 77 -33.62 -7.55 -8.71
C THR A 77 -33.46 -8.95 -9.28
N ALA A 78 -32.27 -9.28 -9.79
CA ALA A 78 -31.91 -10.65 -10.17
C ALA A 78 -31.26 -11.37 -8.98
N ILE A 79 -31.79 -12.52 -8.58
CA ILE A 79 -31.28 -13.30 -7.43
C ILE A 79 -30.84 -14.69 -7.90
N PHE A 80 -29.63 -15.09 -7.51
CA PHE A 80 -29.03 -16.41 -7.75
C PHE A 80 -28.75 -17.11 -6.42
N ASP A 81 -29.33 -18.30 -6.22
CA ASP A 81 -29.28 -19.02 -4.95
C ASP A 81 -29.45 -20.53 -5.18
N THR A 82 -28.40 -21.33 -4.93
CA THR A 82 -28.46 -22.79 -5.10
C THR A 82 -29.22 -23.53 -3.99
N GLY A 83 -29.53 -22.86 -2.87
CA GLY A 83 -30.31 -23.43 -1.77
C GLY A 83 -31.80 -23.49 -2.06
N PHE A 84 -32.25 -22.78 -3.10
CA PHE A 84 -33.63 -22.75 -3.53
C PHE A 84 -33.83 -23.59 -4.80
N ASP A 85 -33.79 -24.92 -4.65
CA ASP A 85 -34.14 -25.88 -5.72
C ASP A 85 -35.48 -26.57 -5.40
N PRO A 86 -36.64 -25.90 -5.60
CA PRO A 86 -37.94 -26.48 -5.28
C PRO A 86 -38.32 -27.67 -6.18
N GLN A 87 -37.53 -27.98 -7.22
CA GLN A 87 -37.80 -29.07 -8.15
C GLN A 87 -36.81 -30.23 -8.07
N GLU A 88 -35.72 -30.11 -7.30
CA GLU A 88 -34.66 -31.11 -7.18
C GLU A 88 -33.99 -31.48 -8.51
N ASN A 89 -33.98 -30.55 -9.48
CA ASN A 89 -33.40 -30.79 -10.81
C ASN A 89 -31.95 -30.27 -10.93
N GLY A 90 -31.42 -29.63 -9.88
CA GLY A 90 -30.16 -28.89 -9.94
C GLY A 90 -30.34 -27.50 -10.56
N ILE A 91 -29.44 -26.59 -10.19
CA ILE A 91 -29.47 -25.18 -10.63
C ILE A 91 -28.26 -24.96 -11.55
N PRO A 92 -28.46 -24.51 -12.80
CA PRO A 92 -27.35 -24.23 -13.70
C PRO A 92 -26.47 -23.12 -13.12
N GLN A 93 -25.15 -23.30 -13.24
CA GLN A 93 -24.16 -22.42 -12.62
C GLN A 93 -23.43 -21.56 -13.64
N ILE A 94 -23.59 -21.80 -14.95
CA ILE A 94 -23.00 -20.99 -16.02
C ILE A 94 -24.09 -20.14 -16.68
N VAL A 95 -23.82 -18.85 -16.82
CA VAL A 95 -24.73 -17.85 -17.38
C VAL A 95 -24.04 -17.12 -18.53
N HIS A 96 -24.51 -17.34 -19.75
CA HIS A 96 -24.00 -16.73 -20.96
C HIS A 96 -24.71 -15.41 -21.28
N PHE A 97 -23.94 -14.37 -21.60
CA PHE A 97 -24.43 -13.09 -22.08
C PHE A 97 -23.82 -12.78 -23.45
N GLY A 98 -24.67 -12.63 -24.47
CA GLY A 98 -24.23 -12.07 -25.74
C GLY A 98 -23.49 -13.00 -26.69
N ASP A 99 -23.23 -14.25 -26.31
CA ASP A 99 -22.64 -15.25 -27.19
C ASP A 99 -23.72 -15.89 -28.07
N SER A 100 -23.62 -15.63 -29.38
CA SER A 100 -24.49 -16.22 -30.40
C SER A 100 -23.68 -17.00 -31.42
N THR A 101 -23.08 -18.11 -30.99
CA THR A 101 -22.88 -19.22 -31.90
C THR A 101 -23.86 -20.33 -31.56
N VAL A 102 -25.14 -20.07 -31.80
CA VAL A 102 -26.10 -21.16 -31.97
C VAL A 102 -25.68 -21.88 -33.26
N SER A 103 -25.07 -23.05 -33.06
CA SER A 103 -24.90 -24.19 -33.97
C SER A 103 -25.13 -23.95 -35.47
N THR A 104 -24.14 -24.31 -36.28
CA THR A 104 -24.24 -24.41 -37.74
C THR A 104 -25.18 -25.53 -38.25
N GLU A 105 -25.95 -26.21 -37.39
CA GLU A 105 -26.98 -27.16 -37.83
C GLU A 105 -28.37 -26.87 -37.21
N PRO A 106 -29.46 -27.01 -38.01
CA PRO A 106 -30.79 -26.45 -37.69
C PRO A 106 -31.69 -27.45 -36.91
N PRO A 107 -32.79 -26.99 -36.27
CA PRO A 107 -33.97 -26.64 -37.04
C PRO A 107 -34.39 -25.17 -36.89
N TYR A 108 -34.29 -24.46 -38.03
CA TYR A 108 -35.06 -23.30 -38.47
C TYR A 108 -35.52 -22.29 -37.39
N ILE A 109 -34.67 -21.32 -37.11
CA ILE A 109 -35.10 -19.98 -36.71
C ILE A 109 -35.51 -19.23 -37.99
N PRO A 110 -36.72 -18.67 -38.12
CA PRO A 110 -37.07 -17.88 -39.29
C PRO A 110 -36.23 -16.59 -39.31
N SER A 111 -35.34 -16.51 -40.29
CA SER A 111 -34.36 -15.44 -40.57
C SER A 111 -33.09 -15.45 -39.70
N PRO A 112 -31.90 -15.18 -40.28
CA PRO A 112 -30.71 -14.93 -39.48
C PRO A 112 -30.98 -13.71 -38.62
N ILE A 113 -30.95 -13.87 -37.30
CA ILE A 113 -31.04 -12.75 -36.36
C ILE A 113 -29.75 -11.96 -36.54
N PRO A 114 -29.75 -10.76 -37.17
CA PRO A 114 -28.51 -10.17 -37.65
C PRO A 114 -27.62 -9.62 -36.52
N PHE A 115 -28.16 -9.49 -35.29
CA PHE A 115 -27.45 -8.91 -34.14
C PHE A 115 -27.97 -9.46 -32.79
N PRO A 116 -27.60 -10.67 -32.35
CA PRO A 116 -27.85 -11.11 -30.98
C PRO A 116 -26.62 -10.71 -30.16
N GLY A 117 -26.64 -9.48 -29.68
CA GLY A 117 -25.62 -8.90 -28.80
C GLY A 117 -26.31 -7.88 -27.91
N GLY A 118 -26.56 -8.26 -26.67
CA GLY A 118 -27.48 -7.53 -25.80
C GLY A 118 -26.76 -6.98 -24.58
N VAL A 119 -26.97 -5.70 -24.30
CA VAL A 119 -26.74 -5.13 -22.97
C VAL A 119 -27.89 -5.59 -22.07
N ALA A 120 -27.63 -6.50 -21.13
CA ALA A 120 -28.60 -6.81 -20.08
C ALA A 120 -28.61 -5.68 -19.05
N THR A 121 -29.78 -5.24 -18.57
CA THR A 121 -29.85 -4.23 -17.51
C THR A 121 -30.82 -4.65 -16.41
N VAL A 122 -30.37 -4.62 -15.16
CA VAL A 122 -31.16 -4.92 -13.97
C VAL A 122 -30.98 -3.80 -12.93
N ASN A 123 -31.92 -3.67 -11.98
CA ASN A 123 -31.73 -2.72 -10.89
C ASN A 123 -30.62 -3.20 -9.94
N ARG A 124 -30.78 -4.43 -9.44
CA ARG A 124 -29.90 -5.05 -8.44
C ARG A 124 -29.58 -6.48 -8.84
N LEU A 125 -28.42 -6.97 -8.40
CA LEU A 125 -28.01 -8.35 -8.59
C LEU A 125 -27.57 -8.92 -7.24
N GLU A 126 -28.06 -10.10 -6.90
CA GLU A 126 -27.75 -10.79 -5.65
C GLU A 126 -27.31 -12.22 -5.95
N ILE A 127 -26.12 -12.59 -5.50
CA ILE A 127 -25.65 -13.98 -5.45
C ILE A 127 -25.66 -14.38 -3.98
N ARG A 128 -26.61 -15.21 -3.59
CA ARG A 128 -26.88 -15.55 -2.19
C ARG A 128 -26.27 -16.88 -1.76
N LYS A 129 -26.15 -17.84 -2.67
CA LYS A 129 -25.58 -19.16 -2.35
C LYS A 129 -25.15 -19.90 -3.60
N GLY A 130 -23.98 -20.54 -3.53
CA GLY A 130 -23.41 -21.36 -4.59
C GLY A 130 -22.45 -20.61 -5.50
N ASP A 131 -21.92 -21.33 -6.48
CA ASP A 131 -20.90 -20.84 -7.39
C ASP A 131 -21.52 -20.56 -8.76
N PHE A 132 -21.42 -19.32 -9.24
CA PHE A 132 -21.93 -18.94 -10.56
C PHE A 132 -20.81 -18.37 -11.43
N THR A 133 -20.87 -18.65 -12.73
CA THR A 133 -19.97 -18.09 -13.74
C THR A 133 -20.79 -17.31 -14.75
N PHE A 134 -20.48 -16.03 -14.92
CA PHE A 134 -20.99 -15.20 -15.98
C PHE A 134 -19.98 -15.21 -17.13
N GLN A 135 -20.38 -15.81 -18.25
CA GLN A 135 -19.64 -15.88 -19.49
C GLN A 135 -20.19 -14.82 -20.45
N LEU A 136 -19.51 -13.68 -20.54
CA LEU A 136 -19.92 -12.59 -21.42
C LEU A 136 -19.08 -12.59 -22.71
N ALA A 137 -19.72 -12.24 -23.82
CA ALA A 137 -19.02 -12.03 -25.08
C ALA A 137 -17.89 -10.99 -24.92
N SER A 138 -16.71 -11.29 -25.46
CA SER A 138 -15.52 -10.44 -25.36
C SER A 138 -15.70 -9.04 -25.98
N ASP A 139 -16.57 -8.92 -26.99
CA ASP A 139 -16.98 -7.63 -27.54
C ASP A 139 -18.03 -6.98 -26.61
N PRO A 140 -17.73 -5.83 -25.98
CA PRO A 140 -18.67 -5.15 -25.07
C PRO A 140 -19.97 -4.71 -25.76
N ALA A 141 -19.95 -4.52 -27.08
CA ALA A 141 -21.18 -4.24 -27.84
C ALA A 141 -22.08 -5.48 -27.95
N ARG A 142 -21.56 -6.66 -27.64
CA ARG A 142 -22.25 -7.94 -27.74
C ARG A 142 -22.58 -8.55 -26.39
N GLY A 143 -21.75 -8.35 -25.35
CA GLY A 143 -21.99 -8.89 -24.01
C GLY A 143 -21.61 -7.92 -22.89
N SER A 144 -22.61 -7.24 -22.31
CA SER A 144 -22.44 -6.48 -21.07
C SER A 144 -23.64 -6.61 -20.15
N LEU A 145 -23.40 -6.64 -18.84
CA LEU A 145 -24.43 -6.57 -17.81
C LEU A 145 -24.32 -5.23 -17.07
N ASN A 146 -25.37 -4.43 -17.13
CA ASN A 146 -25.49 -3.20 -16.35
C ASN A 146 -26.40 -3.45 -15.15
N VAL A 147 -25.87 -3.22 -13.95
CA VAL A 147 -26.61 -3.21 -12.70
C VAL A 147 -26.73 -1.76 -12.27
N VAL A 148 -27.94 -1.24 -12.16
CA VAL A 148 -28.13 0.21 -11.96
C VAL A 148 -27.69 0.63 -10.56
N ASP A 149 -28.07 -0.15 -9.55
CA ASP A 149 -27.82 0.17 -8.15
C ASP A 149 -26.58 -0.61 -7.67
N TRP A 150 -26.76 -1.81 -7.12
CA TRP A 150 -25.66 -2.58 -6.55
C TRP A 150 -25.71 -4.06 -6.89
N ILE A 151 -24.54 -4.68 -6.80
CA ILE A 151 -24.33 -6.13 -6.80
C ILE A 151 -23.98 -6.55 -5.36
N ASP A 152 -24.62 -7.60 -4.86
CA ASP A 152 -24.27 -8.22 -3.57
C ASP A 152 -23.93 -9.70 -3.80
N ILE A 153 -22.78 -10.12 -3.27
CA ILE A 153 -22.28 -11.49 -3.37
C ILE A 153 -21.98 -11.95 -1.96
N GLY A 154 -22.93 -12.66 -1.36
CA GLY A 154 -22.83 -13.15 0.00
C GLY A 154 -24.14 -13.79 0.46
N PRO A 155 -24.07 -14.69 1.46
CA PRO A 155 -25.27 -15.26 2.05
C PRO A 155 -26.13 -14.21 2.72
N VAL A 156 -27.43 -14.52 2.82
CA VAL A 156 -28.38 -13.72 3.60
C VAL A 156 -28.14 -13.97 5.10
N ASP A 157 -28.42 -12.97 5.94
CA ASP A 157 -28.10 -12.93 7.39
C ASP A 157 -28.54 -14.16 8.21
N ASP A 158 -29.50 -14.95 7.73
CA ASP A 158 -30.03 -16.15 8.41
C ASP A 158 -29.22 -17.43 8.15
N HIS A 159 -28.27 -17.42 7.19
CA HIS A 159 -27.45 -18.57 6.84
C HIS A 159 -25.94 -18.23 6.67
N PRO A 160 -25.25 -17.74 7.72
CA PRO A 160 -23.87 -17.23 7.63
C PRO A 160 -22.80 -18.30 7.33
N GLN A 161 -23.17 -19.59 7.30
CA GLN A 161 -22.27 -20.69 6.91
C GLN A 161 -22.23 -20.93 5.40
N ASP A 162 -23.21 -20.41 4.66
CA ASP A 162 -23.26 -20.55 3.22
C ASP A 162 -22.20 -19.65 2.54
N SER A 163 -21.77 -20.06 1.36
CA SER A 163 -20.87 -19.26 0.52
C SER A 163 -21.55 -18.92 -0.80
N ALA A 164 -21.31 -17.70 -1.27
CA ALA A 164 -21.76 -17.24 -2.58
C ALA A 164 -20.56 -16.78 -3.39
N ASN A 165 -20.39 -17.32 -4.59
CA ASN A 165 -19.27 -16.97 -5.45
C ASN A 165 -19.74 -16.61 -6.86
N LEU A 166 -19.13 -15.56 -7.42
CA LEU A 166 -19.33 -15.14 -8.80
C LEU A 166 -17.99 -15.13 -9.53
N THR A 167 -17.94 -15.74 -10.70
CA THR A 167 -16.85 -15.60 -11.66
C THR A 167 -17.33 -14.80 -12.86
N VAL A 168 -16.62 -13.74 -13.24
CA VAL A 168 -16.89 -12.93 -14.43
C VAL A 168 -15.82 -13.21 -15.48
N GLN A 169 -16.23 -13.64 -16.67
CA GLN A 169 -15.37 -13.94 -17.81
C GLN A 169 -15.83 -13.21 -19.06
N GLY A 170 -14.89 -12.63 -19.81
CA GLY A 170 -15.19 -11.80 -20.97
C GLY A 170 -16.10 -10.59 -20.65
N GLY A 171 -16.43 -9.82 -21.70
CA GLY A 171 -17.35 -8.68 -21.64
C GLY A 171 -17.15 -7.70 -20.47
N THR A 172 -18.23 -7.06 -20.05
CA THR A 172 -18.20 -6.10 -18.93
C THR A 172 -19.43 -6.18 -18.05
N VAL A 173 -19.22 -6.24 -16.73
CA VAL A 173 -20.24 -6.04 -15.71
C VAL A 173 -20.05 -4.64 -15.12
N LYS A 174 -21.10 -3.81 -15.14
CA LYS A 174 -21.10 -2.45 -14.58
C LYS A 174 -22.07 -2.35 -13.43
N SER A 175 -21.70 -1.65 -12.38
CA SER A 175 -22.56 -1.34 -11.23
C SER A 175 -22.15 -0.04 -10.56
N SER A 176 -23.05 0.61 -9.81
CA SER A 176 -22.61 1.72 -8.94
C SER A 176 -21.73 1.20 -7.81
N SER A 177 -22.06 0.04 -7.27
CA SER A 177 -21.26 -0.63 -6.24
C SER A 177 -21.35 -2.15 -6.33
N VAL A 178 -20.33 -2.83 -5.82
CA VAL A 178 -20.32 -4.28 -5.63
C VAL A 178 -19.88 -4.59 -4.21
N PHE A 179 -20.71 -5.32 -3.49
CA PHE A 179 -20.45 -5.82 -2.15
C PHE A 179 -20.11 -7.30 -2.23
N VAL A 180 -18.99 -7.69 -1.65
CA VAL A 180 -18.52 -9.09 -1.63
C VAL A 180 -18.31 -9.48 -0.18
N GLY A 181 -19.06 -10.46 0.30
CA GLY A 181 -19.06 -10.89 1.69
C GLY A 181 -19.70 -9.84 2.61
N THR A 182 -21.01 -9.62 2.46
CA THR A 182 -21.76 -8.59 3.22
C THR A 182 -22.20 -9.04 4.61
N SER A 183 -22.55 -10.31 4.82
CA SER A 183 -22.86 -10.86 6.16
C SER A 183 -22.44 -12.31 6.35
N GLY A 184 -21.55 -12.77 5.47
CA GLY A 184 -20.92 -14.08 5.50
C GLY A 184 -19.87 -14.16 4.40
N LYS A 185 -19.62 -15.37 3.90
CA LYS A 185 -18.55 -15.60 2.91
C LYS A 185 -19.01 -15.30 1.49
N GLY A 186 -18.36 -14.33 0.85
CA GLY A 186 -18.57 -13.98 -0.55
C GLY A 186 -17.28 -14.02 -1.34
N GLY A 187 -17.33 -14.50 -2.59
CA GLY A 187 -16.20 -14.53 -3.49
C GLY A 187 -16.53 -13.93 -4.86
N LEU A 188 -15.62 -13.11 -5.38
CA LEU A 188 -15.69 -12.58 -6.73
C LEU A 188 -14.38 -12.89 -7.45
N THR A 189 -14.45 -13.52 -8.61
CA THR A 189 -13.30 -13.72 -9.50
C THR A 189 -13.55 -13.00 -10.81
N VAL A 190 -12.62 -12.14 -11.23
CA VAL A 190 -12.64 -11.48 -12.55
C VAL A 190 -11.46 -12.01 -13.36
N GLN A 191 -11.74 -12.72 -14.44
CA GLN A 191 -10.73 -13.47 -15.19
C GLN A 191 -11.00 -13.52 -16.70
N ALA A 192 -10.04 -14.04 -17.47
CA ALA A 192 -10.19 -14.35 -18.89
C ALA A 192 -10.74 -13.15 -19.71
N GLY A 193 -10.16 -11.96 -19.49
CA GLY A 193 -10.58 -10.71 -20.15
C GLY A 193 -11.89 -10.12 -19.63
N GLY A 194 -12.46 -10.67 -18.56
CA GLY A 194 -13.61 -10.09 -17.87
C GLY A 194 -13.30 -8.71 -17.28
N ARG A 195 -14.31 -7.83 -17.31
CA ARG A 195 -14.20 -6.47 -16.75
C ARG A 195 -15.31 -6.17 -15.77
N LEU A 196 -14.95 -5.65 -14.61
CA LEU A 196 -15.86 -5.10 -13.61
C LEU A 196 -15.63 -3.59 -13.49
N GLU A 197 -16.68 -2.81 -13.68
CA GLU A 197 -16.69 -1.36 -13.42
C GLU A 197 -17.67 -1.06 -12.29
N ALA A 198 -17.15 -0.89 -11.07
CA ALA A 198 -17.95 -0.59 -9.88
C ALA A 198 -17.05 -0.15 -8.73
N VAL A 199 -17.62 0.50 -7.72
CA VAL A 199 -16.97 0.70 -6.42
C VAL A 199 -16.96 -0.62 -5.64
N PRO A 200 -15.80 -1.27 -5.40
CA PRO A 200 -15.77 -2.53 -4.70
C PRO A 200 -15.70 -2.33 -3.18
N PHE A 201 -16.57 -3.05 -2.47
CA PHE A 201 -16.58 -3.22 -1.02
C PHE A 201 -16.34 -4.70 -0.71
N ILE A 202 -15.10 -5.06 -0.38
CA ILE A 202 -14.67 -6.44 -0.16
C ILE A 202 -14.57 -6.67 1.34
N GLY A 203 -15.46 -7.50 1.90
CA GLY A 203 -15.64 -7.65 3.34
C GLY A 203 -16.21 -6.36 3.92
N SER A 204 -17.54 -6.29 4.04
CA SER A 204 -18.22 -5.04 4.35
C SER A 204 -18.94 -5.04 5.71
N LEU A 205 -20.22 -5.36 5.74
CA LEU A 205 -21.10 -5.24 6.91
C LEU A 205 -21.03 -6.50 7.79
N ASN A 206 -21.70 -6.50 8.95
CA ASN A 206 -22.07 -7.70 9.72
C ASN A 206 -20.99 -8.78 9.96
N ASN A 207 -19.71 -8.42 10.10
CA ASN A 207 -18.56 -9.36 10.15
C ASN A 207 -18.37 -10.20 8.87
N GLY A 208 -18.77 -9.64 7.72
CA GLY A 208 -18.67 -10.27 6.42
C GLY A 208 -17.23 -10.54 6.00
N ASP A 209 -17.06 -11.59 5.21
CA ASP A 209 -15.77 -12.15 4.79
C ASP A 209 -15.77 -12.22 3.26
N GLY A 210 -15.17 -11.20 2.63
CA GLY A 210 -15.18 -11.01 1.18
C GLY A 210 -13.83 -11.33 0.57
N THR A 211 -13.83 -12.04 -0.57
CA THR A 211 -12.62 -12.27 -1.37
C THR A 211 -12.83 -11.83 -2.82
N LEU A 212 -11.92 -11.01 -3.35
CA LEU A 212 -11.84 -10.66 -4.77
C LEU A 212 -10.53 -11.18 -5.37
N ILE A 213 -10.62 -11.94 -6.45
CA ILE A 213 -9.47 -12.40 -7.23
C ILE A 213 -9.53 -11.79 -8.62
N VAL A 214 -8.49 -11.08 -9.03
CA VAL A 214 -8.34 -10.53 -10.38
C VAL A 214 -7.16 -11.21 -11.04
N LYS A 215 -7.41 -11.98 -12.10
CA LYS A 215 -6.38 -12.81 -12.74
C LYS A 215 -6.58 -12.99 -14.23
N ASP A 216 -5.62 -13.60 -14.92
CA ASP A 216 -5.72 -14.03 -16.31
C ASP A 216 -6.25 -12.94 -17.26
N GLY A 217 -5.69 -11.73 -17.12
CA GLY A 217 -6.08 -10.53 -17.89
C GLY A 217 -7.44 -9.91 -17.52
N GLY A 218 -8.07 -10.36 -16.44
CA GLY A 218 -9.27 -9.73 -15.86
C GLY A 218 -8.97 -8.33 -15.32
N THR A 219 -9.97 -7.44 -15.33
CA THR A 219 -9.82 -6.04 -14.92
C THR A 219 -10.93 -5.58 -13.99
N VAL A 220 -10.56 -4.85 -12.94
CA VAL A 220 -11.48 -4.16 -12.03
C VAL A 220 -11.16 -2.68 -12.06
N GLY A 221 -12.14 -1.85 -12.40
CA GLY A 221 -12.05 -0.40 -12.41
C GLY A 221 -13.05 0.23 -11.44
N SER A 222 -12.59 1.22 -10.67
CA SER A 222 -13.46 2.06 -9.84
C SER A 222 -13.22 3.53 -10.17
N ASP A 223 -14.28 4.32 -10.28
CA ASP A 223 -14.25 5.78 -10.42
C ASP A 223 -14.29 6.49 -9.05
N PHE A 224 -14.42 5.74 -7.96
CA PHE A 224 -14.28 6.18 -6.57
C PHE A 224 -13.24 5.31 -5.85
N HIS A 225 -13.30 5.16 -4.53
CA HIS A 225 -12.38 4.28 -3.80
C HIS A 225 -12.58 2.79 -4.13
N ALA A 226 -11.61 1.98 -3.70
CA ALA A 226 -11.79 0.55 -3.46
C ALA A 226 -11.61 0.26 -1.97
N PHE A 227 -12.55 -0.46 -1.36
CA PHE A 227 -12.56 -0.74 0.07
C PHE A 227 -12.36 -2.22 0.35
N ILE A 228 -11.40 -2.53 1.21
CA ILE A 228 -11.03 -3.90 1.58
C ILE A 228 -11.01 -3.98 3.10
N GLY A 229 -11.95 -4.70 3.71
CA GLY A 229 -12.19 -4.67 5.16
C GLY A 229 -12.82 -3.34 5.58
N TYR A 230 -14.04 -3.10 5.10
CA TYR A 230 -14.70 -1.80 5.16
C TYR A 230 -15.16 -1.43 6.58
N ASP A 231 -15.98 -2.25 7.25
CA ASP A 231 -16.47 -1.97 8.61
C ASP A 231 -15.75 -2.78 9.69
N ARG A 232 -15.88 -2.32 10.94
CA ARG A 232 -15.34 -2.99 12.12
C ARG A 232 -15.79 -4.46 12.19
N GLY A 233 -14.81 -5.36 12.31
CA GLY A 233 -15.04 -6.81 12.40
C GLY A 233 -15.17 -7.53 11.05
N SER A 234 -15.28 -6.79 9.93
CA SER A 234 -15.27 -7.37 8.59
C SER A 234 -13.87 -7.78 8.13
N LYS A 235 -13.82 -8.70 7.17
CA LYS A 235 -12.58 -9.21 6.57
C LYS A 235 -12.66 -9.10 5.06
N GLY A 236 -11.77 -8.30 4.47
CA GLY A 236 -11.64 -8.19 3.02
C GLY A 236 -10.31 -8.75 2.54
N SER A 237 -10.34 -9.53 1.46
CA SER A 237 -9.14 -10.06 0.81
C SER A 237 -9.17 -9.79 -0.68
N VAL A 238 -8.12 -9.19 -1.22
CA VAL A 238 -7.96 -8.96 -2.66
C VAL A 238 -6.66 -9.58 -3.14
N ILE A 239 -6.71 -10.36 -4.22
CA ILE A 239 -5.54 -10.94 -4.87
C ILE A 239 -5.53 -10.50 -6.33
N VAL A 240 -4.47 -9.78 -6.74
CA VAL A 240 -4.25 -9.37 -8.12
C VAL A 240 -3.04 -10.12 -8.66
N GLN A 241 -3.25 -10.99 -9.64
CA GLN A 241 -2.23 -11.94 -10.11
C GLN A 241 -2.35 -12.25 -11.60
N ALA A 242 -1.40 -12.98 -12.19
CA ALA A 242 -1.47 -13.52 -13.55
C ALA A 242 -1.92 -12.50 -14.62
N GLY A 243 -1.36 -11.28 -14.58
CA GLY A 243 -1.73 -10.19 -15.50
C GLY A 243 -3.08 -9.53 -15.24
N GLY A 244 -3.75 -9.85 -14.13
CA GLY A 244 -4.94 -9.16 -13.65
C GLY A 244 -4.63 -7.72 -13.23
N ARG A 245 -5.64 -6.84 -13.28
CA ARG A 245 -5.47 -5.41 -13.00
C ARG A 245 -6.58 -4.81 -12.16
N LEU A 246 -6.21 -4.09 -11.10
CA LEU A 246 -7.10 -3.20 -10.34
C LEU A 246 -6.69 -1.74 -10.60
N THR A 247 -7.62 -0.91 -11.05
CA THR A 247 -7.34 0.50 -11.40
C THR A 247 -8.34 1.44 -10.72
N VAL A 248 -7.82 2.37 -9.93
CA VAL A 248 -8.55 3.41 -9.23
C VAL A 248 -7.84 4.76 -9.48
N PRO A 249 -8.12 5.46 -10.60
CA PRO A 249 -7.22 6.50 -11.09
C PRO A 249 -7.20 7.78 -10.25
N ASP A 250 -8.34 8.19 -9.71
CA ASP A 250 -8.52 9.50 -9.07
C ASP A 250 -8.60 9.40 -7.53
N TYR A 251 -8.90 8.21 -6.99
CA TYR A 251 -9.11 7.96 -5.57
C TYR A 251 -8.22 6.84 -5.02
N GLY A 252 -8.25 6.63 -3.71
CA GLY A 252 -7.44 5.64 -3.01
C GLY A 252 -7.97 4.20 -2.99
N VAL A 253 -7.08 3.26 -2.70
CA VAL A 253 -7.41 1.88 -2.28
C VAL A 253 -7.19 1.81 -0.77
N TYR A 254 -8.22 1.47 -0.01
CA TYR A 254 -8.14 1.35 1.44
C TYR A 254 -8.16 -0.11 1.87
N VAL A 255 -7.07 -0.52 2.52
CA VAL A 255 -6.82 -1.86 3.02
C VAL A 255 -6.88 -1.82 4.55
N GLY A 256 -7.96 -2.35 5.11
CA GLY A 256 -8.34 -2.13 6.50
C GLY A 256 -8.87 -0.72 6.67
N LEU A 257 -10.12 -0.47 6.23
CA LEU A 257 -10.77 0.82 6.49
C LEU A 257 -11.13 0.92 7.97
N GLY A 258 -12.17 0.20 8.38
CA GLY A 258 -12.55 -0.01 9.77
C GLY A 258 -12.36 -1.45 10.25
N GLY A 259 -12.20 -2.40 9.33
CA GLY A 259 -12.00 -3.84 9.60
C GLY A 259 -10.60 -4.33 9.27
N ASN A 260 -10.51 -5.60 8.90
CA ASN A 260 -9.27 -6.28 8.52
C ASN A 260 -9.20 -6.40 6.99
N GLY A 261 -8.25 -5.72 6.37
CA GLY A 261 -8.05 -5.79 4.92
C GLY A 261 -6.73 -6.46 4.55
N SER A 262 -6.75 -7.23 3.46
CA SER A 262 -5.56 -7.82 2.85
C SER A 262 -5.55 -7.59 1.34
N LEU A 263 -4.42 -7.13 0.80
CA LEU A 263 -4.18 -7.01 -0.62
C LEU A 263 -2.85 -7.69 -0.99
N VAL A 264 -2.91 -8.67 -1.90
CA VAL A 264 -1.74 -9.35 -2.45
C VAL A 264 -1.61 -9.05 -3.94
N VAL A 265 -0.43 -8.60 -4.36
CA VAL A 265 -0.10 -8.31 -5.75
C VAL A 265 1.11 -9.14 -6.16
N LYS A 266 0.93 -10.07 -7.11
CA LYS A 266 1.97 -11.04 -7.48
C LYS A 266 1.83 -11.52 -8.91
N ASP A 267 2.76 -12.35 -9.40
CA ASP A 267 2.64 -13.08 -10.67
C ASP A 267 2.24 -12.20 -11.88
N GLY A 268 2.79 -10.99 -11.98
CA GLY A 268 2.45 -10.04 -13.05
C GLY A 268 1.17 -9.21 -12.83
N GLY A 269 0.54 -9.32 -11.66
CA GLY A 269 -0.62 -8.51 -11.27
C GLY A 269 -0.26 -7.03 -11.09
N ILE A 270 -1.21 -6.14 -11.42
CA ILE A 270 -0.99 -4.69 -11.39
C ILE A 270 -2.09 -3.99 -10.59
N VAL A 271 -1.70 -3.16 -9.63
CA VAL A 271 -2.58 -2.23 -8.92
C VAL A 271 -2.14 -0.79 -9.18
N GLU A 272 -3.07 0.04 -9.63
CA GLU A 272 -2.85 1.48 -9.81
C GLU A 272 -3.91 2.26 -9.03
N ALA A 273 -3.48 3.12 -8.10
CA ALA A 273 -4.37 3.82 -7.18
C ALA A 273 -4.01 5.31 -7.02
N SER A 274 -4.97 6.20 -7.22
CA SER A 274 -4.84 7.67 -7.12
C SER A 274 -3.61 8.24 -7.82
N VAL A 275 -3.31 7.77 -9.03
CA VAL A 275 -2.19 8.32 -9.83
C VAL A 275 -2.44 9.75 -10.32
N ARG A 276 -3.66 10.28 -10.13
CA ARG A 276 -4.07 11.66 -10.48
C ARG A 276 -4.59 12.48 -9.29
N GLY A 277 -4.85 11.86 -8.14
CA GLY A 277 -5.43 12.49 -6.95
C GLY A 277 -4.40 12.73 -5.85
N ASN A 278 -4.82 13.30 -4.71
CA ASN A 278 -3.95 13.51 -3.53
C ASN A 278 -4.00 12.35 -2.52
N ASP A 279 -5.00 11.48 -2.65
CA ASP A 279 -5.11 10.26 -1.85
C ASP A 279 -4.18 9.18 -2.43
N GLY A 280 -4.16 7.99 -1.85
CA GLY A 280 -3.38 6.90 -2.39
C GLY A 280 -3.78 5.58 -1.76
N VAL A 281 -2.84 4.65 -1.65
CA VAL A 281 -3.06 3.41 -0.93
C VAL A 281 -2.93 3.69 0.57
N GLY A 282 -3.99 3.39 1.32
CA GLY A 282 -4.01 3.46 2.78
C GLY A 282 -4.09 2.07 3.38
N ILE A 283 -3.20 1.75 4.30
CA ILE A 283 -3.11 0.46 4.99
C ILE A 283 -3.30 0.71 6.49
N GLY A 284 -4.32 0.11 7.10
CA GLY A 284 -4.69 0.40 8.50
C GLY A 284 -5.14 1.86 8.66
N THR A 285 -6.31 2.17 8.11
CA THR A 285 -6.67 3.58 7.84
C THR A 285 -7.45 4.29 8.95
N GLN A 286 -8.16 3.54 9.81
CA GLN A 286 -8.84 4.07 10.99
C GLN A 286 -8.31 3.44 12.27
N SER A 287 -8.51 4.11 13.40
CA SER A 287 -8.10 3.59 14.71
C SER A 287 -8.73 2.22 14.99
N GLY A 288 -7.88 1.24 15.33
CA GLY A 288 -8.29 -0.14 15.60
C GLY A 288 -8.59 -1.00 14.37
N SER A 289 -8.33 -0.50 13.15
CA SER A 289 -8.35 -1.29 11.91
C SER A 289 -6.98 -1.91 11.62
N GLU A 290 -6.97 -3.02 10.89
CA GLU A 290 -5.76 -3.73 10.48
C GLU A 290 -5.71 -3.84 8.94
N GLY A 291 -4.61 -3.40 8.34
CA GLY A 291 -4.38 -3.53 6.90
C GLY A 291 -3.08 -4.28 6.61
N SER A 292 -3.09 -5.13 5.58
CA SER A 292 -1.89 -5.80 5.10
C SER A 292 -1.79 -5.73 3.57
N VAL A 293 -0.64 -5.27 3.06
CA VAL A 293 -0.32 -5.29 1.63
C VAL A 293 0.96 -6.08 1.41
N ILE A 294 0.91 -7.02 0.47
CA ILE A 294 2.06 -7.81 0.05
C ILE A 294 2.26 -7.65 -1.46
N VAL A 295 3.45 -7.23 -1.88
CA VAL A 295 3.85 -7.14 -3.29
C VAL A 295 5.00 -8.12 -3.53
N GLN A 296 4.76 -9.13 -4.37
CA GLN A 296 5.65 -10.26 -4.63
C GLN A 296 6.14 -10.29 -6.08
N THR A 297 6.88 -11.33 -6.46
CA THR A 297 7.48 -11.53 -7.79
C THR A 297 6.57 -11.11 -8.95
N GLY A 298 7.03 -10.13 -9.73
CA GLY A 298 6.32 -9.60 -10.91
C GLY A 298 5.07 -8.76 -10.59
N GLY A 299 4.66 -8.67 -9.33
CA GLY A 299 3.60 -7.78 -8.86
C GLY A 299 4.06 -6.33 -8.86
N ARG A 300 3.14 -5.42 -9.22
CA ARG A 300 3.41 -3.99 -9.24
C ARG A 300 2.28 -3.19 -8.61
N LEU A 301 2.64 -2.33 -7.65
CA LEU A 301 1.75 -1.36 -7.02
C LEU A 301 2.24 0.05 -7.34
N THR A 302 1.39 0.88 -7.96
CA THR A 302 1.71 2.29 -8.25
C THR A 302 0.65 3.20 -7.65
N THR A 303 1.06 4.21 -6.89
CA THR A 303 0.15 5.18 -6.27
C THR A 303 0.76 6.57 -6.11
N ASN A 304 -0.02 7.60 -5.77
CA ASN A 304 0.57 8.88 -5.38
C ASN A 304 1.07 8.87 -3.92
N ALA A 305 0.34 8.26 -3.00
CA ALA A 305 0.79 8.13 -1.61
C ALA A 305 0.60 6.70 -1.10
N LEU A 306 1.63 6.11 -0.51
CA LEU A 306 1.54 4.82 0.16
C LEU A 306 1.66 5.04 1.67
N ASN A 307 0.53 4.89 2.38
CA ASN A 307 0.42 5.14 3.82
C ASN A 307 0.33 3.79 4.54
N VAL A 308 1.39 3.41 5.26
CA VAL A 308 1.49 2.18 6.04
C VAL A 308 1.23 2.51 7.51
N GLY A 309 0.06 2.13 8.02
CA GLY A 309 -0.40 2.59 9.34
C GLY A 309 -0.78 4.07 9.29
N LEU A 310 -1.90 4.40 8.64
CA LEU A 310 -2.35 5.79 8.59
C LEU A 310 -2.87 6.25 9.95
N ALA A 311 -3.84 5.53 10.52
CA ALA A 311 -4.40 5.79 11.86
C ALA A 311 -4.62 4.49 12.68
N GLY A 312 -4.60 3.33 12.02
CA GLY A 312 -4.63 2.01 12.63
C GLY A 312 -3.31 1.29 12.45
N ASP A 313 -3.37 -0.03 12.39
CA ASP A 313 -2.21 -0.90 12.23
C ASP A 313 -2.07 -1.31 10.76
N GLY A 314 -0.95 -0.96 10.13
CA GLY A 314 -0.70 -1.26 8.73
C GLY A 314 0.62 -1.97 8.52
N THR A 315 0.58 -3.02 7.70
CA THR A 315 1.77 -3.77 7.28
C THR A 315 1.93 -3.71 5.77
N LEU A 316 3.13 -3.36 5.31
CA LEU A 316 3.55 -3.47 3.91
C LEU A 316 4.74 -4.42 3.81
N VAL A 317 4.67 -5.40 2.92
CA VAL A 317 5.80 -6.25 2.54
C VAL A 317 6.01 -6.15 1.04
N VAL A 318 7.21 -5.77 0.62
CA VAL A 318 7.66 -5.85 -0.77
C VAL A 318 8.79 -6.86 -0.83
N GLU A 319 8.53 -8.01 -1.44
CA GLU A 319 9.44 -9.16 -1.40
C GLU A 319 9.54 -9.91 -2.73
N ASP A 320 10.50 -10.82 -2.82
CA ASP A 320 10.69 -11.73 -3.96
C ASP A 320 10.69 -11.06 -5.34
N GLY A 321 11.21 -9.84 -5.47
CA GLY A 321 11.23 -9.08 -6.73
C GLY A 321 9.96 -8.27 -7.00
N GLY A 322 9.12 -8.03 -6.00
CA GLY A 322 7.97 -7.13 -6.07
C GLY A 322 8.37 -5.66 -6.18
N ILE A 323 7.50 -4.84 -6.78
CA ILE A 323 7.76 -3.42 -7.04
C ILE A 323 6.61 -2.55 -6.51
N ALA A 324 6.92 -1.65 -5.58
CA ALA A 324 6.03 -0.58 -5.15
C ALA A 324 6.56 0.78 -5.64
N GLU A 325 5.67 1.64 -6.09
CA GLU A 325 6.00 3.00 -6.54
C GLU A 325 5.00 3.99 -5.95
N SER A 326 5.51 5.06 -5.36
CA SER A 326 4.70 6.12 -4.76
C SER A 326 5.28 7.51 -4.98
N GLY A 327 4.44 8.53 -5.05
CA GLY A 327 4.85 9.92 -4.87
C GLY A 327 5.46 10.15 -3.48
N TYR A 328 4.71 9.79 -2.45
CA TYR A 328 5.10 9.88 -1.04
C TYR A 328 5.00 8.52 -0.35
N GLY A 329 6.01 8.20 0.46
CA GLY A 329 5.96 7.08 1.39
C GLY A 329 5.76 7.57 2.82
N ARG A 330 4.81 6.98 3.55
CA ARG A 330 4.47 7.40 4.92
C ARG A 330 4.24 6.18 5.79
N VAL A 331 4.99 6.06 6.88
CA VAL A 331 4.89 4.94 7.83
C VAL A 331 4.53 5.49 9.21
N ALA A 332 3.42 5.02 9.78
CA ALA A 332 2.85 5.45 11.06
C ALA A 332 2.57 6.97 11.13
N ARG A 333 1.75 7.48 10.20
CA ARG A 333 1.56 8.92 9.98
C ARG A 333 0.92 9.63 11.18
N LEU A 334 -0.16 9.09 11.74
CA LEU A 334 -0.95 9.75 12.79
C LEU A 334 -0.67 9.16 14.18
N ALA A 335 -0.84 9.98 15.21
CA ALA A 335 -0.64 9.57 16.60
C ALA A 335 -1.49 8.33 16.96
N GLY A 336 -0.84 7.34 17.61
CA GLY A 336 -1.47 6.09 18.02
C GLY A 336 -1.58 5.01 16.93
N SER A 337 -1.09 5.27 15.71
CA SER A 337 -0.97 4.25 14.66
C SER A 337 0.28 3.37 14.82
N THR A 338 0.26 2.20 14.19
CA THR A 338 1.43 1.35 14.00
C THR A 338 1.65 1.12 12.52
N GLY A 339 2.83 1.42 12.01
CA GLY A 339 3.18 1.21 10.61
C GLY A 339 4.45 0.37 10.51
N GLU A 340 4.36 -0.76 9.83
CA GLU A 340 5.50 -1.66 9.57
C GLU A 340 5.66 -1.88 8.07
N ALA A 341 6.75 -1.39 7.50
CA ALA A 341 7.09 -1.57 6.10
C ALA A 341 8.39 -2.37 5.96
N THR A 342 8.36 -3.46 5.21
CA THR A 342 9.55 -4.27 4.91
C THR A 342 9.78 -4.34 3.41
N VAL A 343 11.00 -4.03 2.96
CA VAL A 343 11.46 -4.27 1.59
C VAL A 343 12.63 -5.24 1.64
N GLN A 344 12.44 -6.45 1.11
CA GLN A 344 13.39 -7.56 1.27
C GLN A 344 13.54 -8.42 0.03
N GLY A 345 14.69 -9.07 -0.12
CA GLY A 345 14.97 -9.98 -1.24
C GLY A 345 15.45 -9.26 -2.50
N ASP A 346 16.30 -9.95 -3.26
CA ASP A 346 16.91 -9.44 -4.48
C ASP A 346 15.85 -8.97 -5.50
N GLY A 347 16.03 -7.74 -5.99
CA GLY A 347 15.15 -7.14 -7.00
C GLY A 347 13.86 -6.53 -6.45
N SER A 348 13.54 -6.73 -5.17
CA SER A 348 12.42 -6.06 -4.50
C SER A 348 12.72 -4.58 -4.30
N ARG A 349 11.78 -3.71 -4.64
CA ARG A 349 11.99 -2.27 -4.45
C ARG A 349 10.75 -1.46 -4.12
N TRP A 350 10.97 -0.38 -3.38
CA TRP A 350 10.02 0.71 -3.20
C TRP A 350 10.63 2.03 -3.71
N ASP A 351 10.10 2.53 -4.82
CA ASP A 351 10.52 3.79 -5.42
C ASP A 351 9.57 4.92 -4.95
N VAL A 352 10.09 5.83 -4.12
CA VAL A 352 9.40 7.03 -3.62
C VAL A 352 9.92 8.23 -4.41
N THR A 353 9.09 8.85 -5.25
CA THR A 353 9.58 9.92 -6.15
C THR A 353 9.81 11.26 -5.46
N ASP A 354 9.25 11.46 -4.27
CA ASP A 354 9.43 12.67 -3.47
C ASP A 354 9.95 12.33 -2.07
N THR A 355 9.11 12.47 -1.04
CA THR A 355 9.53 12.40 0.37
C THR A 355 9.04 11.12 1.05
N MET A 356 9.92 10.53 1.87
CA MET A 356 9.62 9.41 2.77
C MET A 356 9.54 9.89 4.22
N PHE A 357 8.46 9.57 4.92
CA PHE A 357 8.26 9.88 6.35
C PHE A 357 8.10 8.61 7.18
N VAL A 358 8.77 8.55 8.33
CA VAL A 358 8.66 7.43 9.28
C VAL A 358 8.38 7.97 10.69
N GLY A 359 7.29 7.52 11.31
CA GLY A 359 6.89 7.88 12.68
C GLY A 359 6.19 9.23 12.81
N GLY A 360 5.78 9.87 11.71
CA GLY A 360 5.14 11.19 11.73
C GLY A 360 5.02 11.85 10.36
N HIS A 361 4.63 13.12 10.34
CA HIS A 361 4.51 13.92 9.10
C HIS A 361 4.55 15.42 9.39
N ALA A 362 5.08 16.21 8.46
CA ALA A 362 5.23 17.66 8.62
C ALA A 362 3.93 18.38 9.06
N ASP A 363 2.80 18.05 8.43
CA ASP A 363 1.51 18.68 8.74
C ASP A 363 0.89 18.27 10.10
N THR A 364 1.25 17.09 10.62
CA THR A 364 0.59 16.50 11.81
C THR A 364 1.52 16.38 13.02
N GLY A 365 2.82 16.60 12.84
CA GLY A 365 3.83 16.41 13.87
C GLY A 365 4.18 14.94 14.09
N VAL A 366 4.61 14.65 15.32
CA VAL A 366 4.93 13.29 15.79
C VAL A 366 3.71 12.38 15.61
N GLY A 367 3.91 11.27 14.92
CA GLY A 367 2.88 10.30 14.56
C GLY A 367 2.84 9.11 15.52
N GLY A 368 2.67 7.93 14.93
CA GLY A 368 2.64 6.65 15.61
C GLY A 368 4.00 5.96 15.66
N THR A 369 4.00 4.68 16.03
CA THR A 369 5.23 3.86 15.99
C THR A 369 5.48 3.37 14.56
N GLY A 370 6.52 3.91 13.92
CA GLY A 370 6.85 3.60 12.53
C GLY A 370 8.15 2.81 12.41
N LEU A 371 8.11 1.72 11.64
CA LEU A 371 9.29 0.92 11.32
C LEU A 371 9.38 0.72 9.80
N LEU A 372 10.49 1.17 9.22
CA LEU A 372 10.90 0.81 7.86
C LEU A 372 12.11 -0.10 7.93
N THR A 373 11.98 -1.34 7.44
CA THR A 373 13.07 -2.30 7.35
C THR A 373 13.44 -2.54 5.89
N VAL A 374 14.71 -2.40 5.56
CA VAL A 374 15.27 -2.69 4.24
C VAL A 374 16.42 -3.66 4.40
N ARG A 375 16.24 -4.88 3.91
CA ARG A 375 17.18 -5.98 4.17
C ARG A 375 17.28 -6.98 3.03
N ASP A 376 18.19 -7.94 3.15
CA ASP A 376 18.31 -9.08 2.24
C ASP A 376 18.37 -8.68 0.75
N GLY A 377 19.10 -7.61 0.42
CA GLY A 377 19.22 -7.10 -0.96
C GLY A 377 18.06 -6.24 -1.48
N GLY A 378 17.02 -6.01 -0.67
CA GLY A 378 15.93 -5.08 -0.97
C GLY A 378 16.41 -3.63 -1.08
N ALA A 379 15.69 -2.82 -1.86
CA ALA A 379 16.07 -1.43 -2.13
C ALA A 379 14.92 -0.43 -1.96
N VAL A 380 15.21 0.72 -1.35
CA VAL A 380 14.31 1.88 -1.34
C VAL A 380 15.03 3.06 -2.01
N SER A 381 14.37 3.68 -2.98
CA SER A 381 14.88 4.90 -3.64
C SER A 381 13.96 6.05 -3.31
N ILE A 382 14.52 7.18 -2.87
CA ILE A 382 13.79 8.37 -2.42
C ILE A 382 14.29 9.58 -3.22
N GLY A 383 13.37 10.28 -3.88
CA GLY A 383 13.71 11.41 -4.75
C GLY A 383 14.25 12.63 -4.02
N SER A 384 13.62 12.99 -2.89
CA SER A 384 13.91 14.24 -2.17
C SER A 384 14.55 13.98 -0.81
N SER A 385 13.74 13.54 0.17
CA SER A 385 14.14 13.52 1.57
C SER A 385 13.62 12.30 2.31
N LEU A 386 14.44 11.78 3.23
CA LEU A 386 14.00 10.85 4.27
C LEU A 386 13.91 11.60 5.59
N THR A 387 12.72 11.62 6.20
CA THR A 387 12.47 12.24 7.50
C THR A 387 11.99 11.22 8.52
N THR A 388 12.78 11.02 9.56
CA THR A 388 12.43 10.16 10.71
C THR A 388 11.96 11.01 11.88
N TRP A 389 10.86 10.63 12.51
CA TRP A 389 10.35 11.29 13.71
C TRP A 389 10.72 10.50 14.96
N ARG A 390 10.58 11.10 16.15
CA ARG A 390 10.90 10.49 17.46
C ARG A 390 10.53 9.01 17.62
N ASP A 391 9.35 8.61 17.17
CA ASP A 391 8.82 7.22 17.29
C ASP A 391 8.97 6.43 15.97
N GLY A 392 9.81 6.92 15.06
CA GLY A 392 10.17 6.34 13.77
C GLY A 392 11.57 5.72 13.77
N THR A 393 11.67 4.50 13.26
CA THR A 393 12.93 3.76 13.10
C THR A 393 13.12 3.34 11.65
N VAL A 394 14.33 3.54 11.12
CA VAL A 394 14.74 2.99 9.83
C VAL A 394 15.86 1.98 10.09
N ASP A 395 15.61 0.73 9.75
CA ASP A 395 16.56 -0.39 9.86
C ASP A 395 17.03 -0.78 8.47
N VAL A 396 18.32 -0.61 8.21
CA VAL A 396 18.96 -1.07 7.00
C VAL A 396 20.03 -2.09 7.37
N SER A 397 19.79 -3.35 6.99
CA SER A 397 20.60 -4.50 7.41
C SER A 397 20.77 -5.49 6.25
N ASP A 398 21.60 -6.53 6.40
CA ASP A 398 21.73 -7.66 5.46
C ASP A 398 21.81 -7.29 3.96
N ASN A 399 22.61 -6.27 3.62
CA ASN A 399 22.77 -5.70 2.26
C ASN A 399 21.56 -4.96 1.69
N GLY A 400 20.55 -4.64 2.51
CA GLY A 400 19.52 -3.67 2.16
C GLY A 400 20.11 -2.28 1.89
N ARG A 401 19.41 -1.49 1.06
CA ARG A 401 19.96 -0.21 0.58
C ARG A 401 18.88 0.87 0.50
N ILE A 402 19.20 2.06 0.99
CA ILE A 402 18.40 3.26 0.76
C ILE A 402 19.24 4.28 -0.01
N LEU A 403 18.69 4.79 -1.10
CA LEU A 403 19.24 5.93 -1.84
C LEU A 403 18.33 7.14 -1.68
N ILE A 404 18.90 8.30 -1.35
CA ILE A 404 18.19 9.58 -1.26
C ILE A 404 18.83 10.58 -2.21
N GLY A 405 18.04 11.21 -3.07
CA GLY A 405 18.51 12.18 -4.06
C GLY A 405 19.26 11.57 -5.24
N GLU A 406 19.98 12.40 -5.99
CA GLU A 406 20.75 11.94 -7.13
C GLU A 406 22.04 11.24 -6.69
N GLY A 407 22.16 9.97 -7.04
CA GLY A 407 23.36 9.17 -6.76
C GLY A 407 23.27 7.80 -7.39
N GLN A 408 24.43 7.16 -7.59
CA GLN A 408 24.45 5.74 -7.94
C GLN A 408 24.57 4.94 -6.64
N ILE A 409 23.77 3.89 -6.52
CA ILE A 409 23.96 2.85 -5.52
C ILE A 409 25.30 2.17 -5.87
N GLY A 410 26.37 2.52 -5.17
CA GLY A 410 27.66 1.84 -5.33
C GLY A 410 27.58 0.37 -4.90
N ASP A 411 28.69 -0.37 -5.08
CA ASP A 411 28.83 -1.69 -4.45
C ASP A 411 28.97 -1.48 -2.93
N VAL A 412 27.83 -1.52 -2.24
CA VAL A 412 27.76 -1.47 -0.78
C VAL A 412 27.46 -2.87 -0.25
N THR A 413 28.33 -3.37 0.61
CA THR A 413 28.31 -4.72 1.20
C THR A 413 27.74 -4.76 2.62
N ARG A 414 27.10 -3.68 3.07
CA ARG A 414 26.45 -3.53 4.38
C ARG A 414 25.14 -2.76 4.23
N GLY A 415 24.26 -2.90 5.21
CA GLY A 415 23.05 -2.08 5.30
C GLY A 415 23.44 -0.61 5.38
N THR A 416 23.09 0.16 4.36
CA THR A 416 23.60 1.53 4.21
C THR A 416 22.56 2.47 3.62
N ILE A 417 22.49 3.66 4.19
CA ILE A 417 21.82 4.83 3.63
C ILE A 417 22.85 5.67 2.89
N LEU A 418 22.64 5.88 1.59
CA LEU A 418 23.43 6.77 0.76
C LEU A 418 22.64 8.05 0.45
N VAL A 419 23.17 9.18 0.89
CA VAL A 419 22.60 10.51 0.60
C VAL A 419 23.40 11.17 -0.51
N GLY A 420 22.82 11.19 -1.70
CA GLY A 420 23.40 11.78 -2.90
C GLY A 420 23.18 13.30 -2.99
N SER A 421 23.63 13.88 -4.09
CA SER A 421 23.46 15.31 -4.36
C SER A 421 21.97 15.68 -4.40
N GLY A 422 21.60 16.77 -3.73
CA GLY A 422 20.22 17.24 -3.63
C GLY A 422 19.33 16.39 -2.70
N GLY A 423 19.84 15.29 -2.15
CA GLY A 423 19.16 14.48 -1.15
C GLY A 423 19.38 15.04 0.26
N THR A 424 18.37 14.89 1.12
CA THR A 424 18.42 15.30 2.53
C THR A 424 18.01 14.16 3.44
N LEU A 425 18.83 13.89 4.46
CA LEU A 425 18.49 13.04 5.59
C LEU A 425 18.22 13.92 6.81
N ALA A 426 17.02 13.85 7.39
CA ALA A 426 16.64 14.75 8.48
C ALA A 426 15.75 14.10 9.55
N GLY A 427 15.58 14.80 10.67
CA GLY A 427 14.65 14.43 11.74
C GLY A 427 15.32 14.02 13.05
N ASP A 428 14.51 13.61 14.02
CA ASP A 428 14.89 13.34 15.42
C ASP A 428 14.69 11.87 15.83
N GLY A 429 14.65 10.97 14.84
CA GLY A 429 14.44 9.53 15.03
C GLY A 429 15.74 8.73 15.21
N THR A 430 15.64 7.42 15.01
CA THR A 430 16.79 6.50 15.03
C THR A 430 16.98 5.82 13.68
N ILE A 431 18.23 5.80 13.24
CA ILE A 431 18.68 5.07 12.06
C ILE A 431 19.58 3.93 12.54
N ILE A 432 19.28 2.71 12.11
CA ILE A 432 20.10 1.52 12.35
C ILE A 432 20.78 1.16 11.03
N GLY A 433 22.11 1.23 11.01
CA GLY A 433 22.93 1.02 9.81
C GLY A 433 23.84 2.21 9.49
N ASP A 434 24.72 2.01 8.51
CA ASP A 434 25.74 3.00 8.15
C ASP A 434 25.14 4.13 7.31
N VAL A 435 25.60 5.36 7.55
CA VAL A 435 25.16 6.57 6.83
C VAL A 435 26.33 7.18 6.07
N VAL A 436 26.15 7.34 4.76
CA VAL A 436 27.17 7.91 3.88
C VAL A 436 26.58 9.08 3.10
N LEU A 437 27.16 10.27 3.26
CA LEU A 437 26.81 11.44 2.46
C LEU A 437 27.84 11.63 1.34
N ASN A 438 27.35 11.81 0.11
CA ASN A 438 28.16 12.06 -1.08
C ASN A 438 27.64 13.30 -1.84
N GLY A 439 27.61 14.43 -1.14
CA GLY A 439 27.10 15.71 -1.67
C GLY A 439 25.68 16.09 -1.23
N GLY A 440 24.99 15.25 -0.44
CA GLY A 440 23.73 15.59 0.21
C GLY A 440 23.88 16.27 1.56
N SER A 441 22.75 16.61 2.18
CA SER A 441 22.71 17.22 3.52
C SER A 441 22.23 16.26 4.61
N LEU A 442 22.74 16.47 5.82
CA LEU A 442 22.28 15.85 7.06
C LEU A 442 21.81 16.97 7.98
N SER A 443 20.55 16.91 8.41
CA SER A 443 19.93 17.94 9.24
C SER A 443 19.25 17.27 10.44
N PRO A 444 19.99 17.03 11.54
CA PRO A 444 19.42 16.47 12.76
C PRO A 444 18.28 17.34 13.30
N GLY A 445 17.24 16.69 13.83
CA GLY A 445 16.05 17.33 14.37
C GLY A 445 14.96 17.65 13.34
N HIS A 446 13.80 18.06 13.86
CA HIS A 446 12.91 19.01 13.17
C HIS A 446 13.23 20.45 13.59
N SER A 447 14.45 20.62 14.09
CA SER A 447 15.15 21.81 14.51
C SER A 447 14.40 22.63 15.58
N PRO A 448 14.79 22.55 16.87
CA PRO A 448 15.82 21.66 17.43
C PRO A 448 15.39 20.19 17.70
N GLY A 449 16.31 19.22 17.63
CA GLY A 449 16.10 17.81 18.01
C GLY A 449 17.38 16.94 18.08
N LEU A 450 17.23 15.66 18.43
CA LEU A 450 18.34 14.68 18.49
C LEU A 450 18.16 13.62 17.40
N LEU A 451 19.10 13.50 16.47
CA LEU A 451 19.18 12.38 15.54
C LEU A 451 20.21 11.35 16.02
N THR A 452 19.84 10.07 16.03
CA THR A 452 20.77 8.98 16.36
C THR A 452 21.05 8.10 15.15
N ILE A 453 22.34 7.92 14.85
CA ILE A 453 22.86 6.93 13.89
C ILE A 453 23.51 5.80 14.70
N ASP A 454 22.82 4.65 14.75
CA ASP A 454 23.36 3.41 15.30
C ASP A 454 24.15 2.65 14.22
N GLY A 455 25.34 3.17 13.94
CA GLY A 455 26.21 2.75 12.84
C GLY A 455 27.34 3.76 12.59
N ASP A 456 28.07 3.58 11.50
CA ASP A 456 29.15 4.49 11.10
C ASP A 456 28.61 5.69 10.30
N LEU A 457 29.24 6.87 10.45
CA LEU A 457 28.95 8.08 9.66
C LEU A 457 30.15 8.47 8.80
N ARG A 458 29.91 8.69 7.49
CA ARG A 458 30.91 9.26 6.59
C ARG A 458 30.38 10.45 5.80
N LEU A 459 30.94 11.63 6.06
CA LEU A 459 30.70 12.84 5.26
C LEU A 459 31.70 12.93 4.10
N GLY A 460 31.24 13.35 2.92
CA GLY A 460 32.07 13.63 1.76
C GLY A 460 32.39 15.12 1.62
N SER A 461 33.31 15.46 0.71
CA SER A 461 33.80 16.84 0.54
C SER A 461 32.75 17.88 0.14
N ASN A 462 31.62 17.44 -0.41
CA ASN A 462 30.50 18.30 -0.81
C ASN A 462 29.29 18.15 0.12
N SER A 463 29.42 17.38 1.21
CA SER A 463 28.34 17.18 2.17
C SER A 463 28.16 18.39 3.07
N VAL A 464 26.93 18.61 3.52
CA VAL A 464 26.59 19.65 4.50
C VAL A 464 25.97 19.00 5.72
N LEU A 465 26.45 19.35 6.91
CA LEU A 465 25.79 19.09 8.18
C LEU A 465 25.19 20.41 8.68
N ASP A 466 23.88 20.45 8.84
CA ASP A 466 23.14 21.60 9.37
C ASP A 466 22.81 21.40 10.85
N ILE A 467 23.04 22.42 11.68
CA ILE A 467 22.76 22.43 13.11
C ILE A 467 22.11 23.76 13.49
N GLU A 468 20.95 23.72 14.15
CA GLU A 468 20.28 24.90 14.68
C GLU A 468 20.38 25.03 16.21
N ILE A 469 20.54 26.27 16.69
CA ILE A 469 20.69 26.60 18.11
C ILE A 469 19.66 27.65 18.51
N GLY A 470 18.67 27.25 19.31
CA GLY A 470 17.63 28.11 19.90
C GLY A 470 17.72 28.27 21.43
N GLY A 471 18.65 27.59 22.09
CA GLY A 471 18.84 27.64 23.54
C GLY A 471 19.97 26.72 24.02
N LEU A 472 20.06 26.48 25.33
CA LEU A 472 21.21 25.82 25.96
C LEU A 472 21.08 24.31 26.20
N LEU A 473 19.89 23.73 25.96
CA LEU A 473 19.63 22.31 26.24
C LEU A 473 19.73 21.47 24.96
N GLY A 474 20.66 20.53 24.91
CA GLY A 474 20.89 19.68 23.73
C GLY A 474 19.73 18.76 23.42
N GLY A 475 19.52 18.49 22.13
CA GLY A 475 18.49 17.59 21.63
C GLY A 475 17.05 18.10 21.82
N SER A 476 16.87 19.34 22.29
CA SER A 476 15.55 19.93 22.56
C SER A 476 15.50 21.44 22.36
N LEU A 477 16.59 22.16 22.63
CA LEU A 477 16.75 23.60 22.34
C LEU A 477 17.88 23.87 21.34
N TYR A 478 18.71 22.89 21.01
CA TYR A 478 19.60 22.91 19.85
C TYR A 478 19.77 21.50 19.30
N ASP A 479 20.11 21.40 18.01
CA ASP A 479 20.27 20.12 17.34
C ASP A 479 21.48 19.34 17.83
N GLN A 480 21.29 18.04 18.02
CA GLN A 480 22.36 17.11 18.35
C GLN A 480 22.38 15.94 17.38
N LEU A 481 23.59 15.54 17.02
CA LEU A 481 23.86 14.31 16.28
C LEU A 481 24.59 13.32 17.19
N ALA A 482 24.05 12.12 17.35
CA ALA A 482 24.71 11.01 18.02
C ALA A 482 25.08 9.91 17.02
N VAL A 483 26.34 9.46 17.06
CA VAL A 483 26.87 8.37 16.24
C VAL A 483 27.47 7.30 17.15
N THR A 484 26.95 6.08 17.11
CA THR A 484 27.43 4.98 17.98
C THR A 484 28.69 4.29 17.42
N GLY A 485 28.90 4.34 16.11
CA GLY A 485 30.08 3.83 15.42
C GLY A 485 31.17 4.89 15.20
N ASP A 486 31.97 4.67 14.16
CA ASP A 486 33.03 5.58 13.72
C ASP A 486 32.44 6.76 12.93
N ALA A 487 33.06 7.94 13.03
CA ALA A 487 32.67 9.12 12.26
C ALA A 487 33.86 9.71 11.47
N THR A 488 33.65 9.97 10.18
CA THR A 488 34.60 10.70 9.33
C THR A 488 33.99 12.01 8.85
N PHE A 489 34.63 13.12 9.20
CA PHE A 489 34.18 14.47 8.85
C PHE A 489 34.94 15.04 7.65
N ASP A 490 34.19 15.65 6.73
CA ASP A 490 34.63 16.42 5.57
C ASP A 490 33.49 17.40 5.22
N GLY A 491 33.64 18.19 4.16
CA GLY A 491 32.56 19.08 3.69
C GLY A 491 32.33 20.26 4.63
N GLN A 492 31.08 20.70 4.77
CA GLN A 492 30.74 21.92 5.50
C GLN A 492 29.88 21.61 6.74
N LEU A 493 30.11 22.37 7.81
CA LEU A 493 29.22 22.45 8.97
C LEU A 493 28.57 23.83 8.99
N HIS A 494 27.24 23.88 8.92
CA HIS A 494 26.45 25.10 9.02
C HIS A 494 25.79 25.17 10.40
N ILE A 495 26.03 26.27 11.12
CA ILE A 495 25.47 26.49 12.46
C ILE A 495 24.60 27.76 12.42
N SER A 496 23.31 27.59 12.66
CA SER A 496 22.32 28.66 12.60
C SER A 496 21.75 28.97 13.97
N PHE A 497 21.88 30.22 14.42
CA PHE A 497 21.20 30.70 15.63
C PHE A 497 19.78 31.12 15.27
N ILE A 498 18.79 30.43 15.82
CA ILE A 498 17.37 30.58 15.46
C ILE A 498 16.59 31.30 16.56
N ASP A 499 15.36 31.71 16.25
CA ASP A 499 14.42 32.35 17.19
C ASP A 499 14.95 33.59 17.93
N GLY A 500 15.97 34.24 17.38
CA GLY A 500 16.64 35.38 18.00
C GLY A 500 17.48 35.02 19.23
N PHE A 501 17.85 33.74 19.41
CA PHE A 501 18.72 33.32 20.48
C PHE A 501 20.11 33.95 20.35
N ILE A 502 20.53 34.64 21.42
CA ILE A 502 21.85 35.25 21.53
C ILE A 502 22.54 34.58 22.71
N PRO A 503 23.59 33.78 22.49
CA PRO A 503 24.29 33.12 23.58
C PRO A 503 25.14 34.14 24.37
N SER A 504 25.42 33.78 25.61
CA SER A 504 26.31 34.51 26.50
C SER A 504 27.76 34.03 26.36
N LEU A 505 28.71 34.92 26.65
CA LEU A 505 30.13 34.55 26.74
C LEU A 505 30.31 33.44 27.79
N GLY A 506 30.96 32.35 27.39
CA GLY A 506 31.17 31.16 28.21
C GLY A 506 30.16 30.03 27.97
N ASP A 507 29.10 30.27 27.18
CA ASP A 507 28.19 29.20 26.76
C ASP A 507 28.92 28.20 25.85
N ALA A 508 28.51 26.93 25.94
CA ALA A 508 29.05 25.84 25.14
C ALA A 508 27.94 24.88 24.68
N PHE A 509 28.12 24.28 23.50
CA PHE A 509 27.14 23.42 22.84
C PHE A 509 27.80 22.14 22.34
N ASP A 510 27.31 20.98 22.79
CA ASP A 510 27.82 19.66 22.41
C ASP A 510 27.05 19.21 21.18
N LEU A 511 27.55 19.52 19.99
CA LEU A 511 26.78 19.40 18.74
C LEU A 511 26.79 17.97 18.18
N ILE A 512 27.93 17.29 18.27
CA ILE A 512 28.11 15.94 17.69
C ILE A 512 28.79 15.06 18.73
N ASN A 513 28.16 13.94 19.06
CA ASN A 513 28.69 12.92 19.97
C ASN A 513 29.03 11.65 19.16
N VAL A 514 30.30 11.23 19.20
CA VAL A 514 30.80 10.04 18.52
C VAL A 514 31.36 9.07 19.54
N ALA A 515 30.82 7.84 19.58
CA ALA A 515 31.29 6.81 20.52
C ALA A 515 32.50 6.02 19.99
N GLY A 516 32.63 5.86 18.67
CA GLY A 516 33.77 5.22 18.00
C GLY A 516 34.94 6.18 17.71
N LEU A 517 35.69 5.89 16.66
CA LEU A 517 36.79 6.73 16.19
C LEU A 517 36.29 7.91 15.37
N SER A 518 36.77 9.11 15.70
CA SER A 518 36.57 10.32 14.89
C SER A 518 37.80 10.62 14.04
N THR A 519 37.61 10.80 12.73
CA THR A 519 38.66 11.21 11.80
C THR A 519 38.22 12.32 10.85
N GLY A 520 39.17 12.93 10.14
CA GLY A 520 38.90 14.04 9.23
C GLY A 520 38.63 15.37 9.94
N ALA A 521 38.16 16.36 9.19
CA ALA A 521 37.76 17.68 9.68
C ALA A 521 36.84 18.36 8.66
N PHE A 522 35.92 19.21 9.14
CA PHE A 522 35.15 20.07 8.24
C PHE A 522 36.07 21.01 7.46
N SER A 523 35.85 21.10 6.16
CA SER A 523 36.58 22.01 5.26
C SER A 523 36.18 23.48 5.49
N ALA A 524 34.96 23.72 5.96
CA ALA A 524 34.45 25.02 6.36
C ALA A 524 33.42 24.88 7.49
N ILE A 525 33.38 25.88 8.37
CA ILE A 525 32.36 26.03 9.41
C ILE A 525 31.76 27.42 9.22
N GLU A 526 30.45 27.46 8.97
CA GLU A 526 29.73 28.70 8.70
C GLU A 526 28.72 28.98 9.81
N PHE A 527 28.60 30.26 10.18
CA PHE A 527 27.71 30.72 11.23
C PHE A 527 26.69 31.71 10.66
N SER A 528 25.43 31.54 11.03
CA SER A 528 24.35 32.45 10.67
C SER A 528 23.48 32.79 11.88
N GLY A 529 22.68 33.87 11.79
CA GLY A 529 21.72 34.25 12.84
C GLY A 529 22.28 35.07 14.02
N LEU A 530 23.60 35.23 14.14
CA LEU A 530 24.22 36.15 15.11
C LEU A 530 24.71 37.44 14.46
N GLY A 531 24.48 38.57 15.13
CA GLY A 531 25.27 39.78 14.88
C GLY A 531 26.74 39.56 15.28
N SER A 532 27.67 40.35 14.75
CA SER A 532 29.09 40.25 15.13
C SER A 532 29.30 40.73 16.58
N ILE A 533 29.13 39.86 17.57
CA ILE A 533 29.22 40.25 19.00
C ILE A 533 30.25 39.44 19.81
N TYR A 534 30.57 38.18 19.45
CA TYR A 534 31.55 37.35 20.16
C TYR A 534 32.41 36.49 19.22
N PRO A 535 33.67 36.16 19.58
CA PRO A 535 34.42 35.13 18.88
C PRO A 535 33.77 33.76 19.14
N LEU A 536 33.65 32.94 18.09
CA LEU A 536 33.14 31.58 18.16
C LEU A 536 34.30 30.62 17.90
N THR A 537 34.49 29.65 18.79
CA THR A 537 35.58 28.67 18.70
C THR A 537 35.00 27.27 18.72
N THR A 538 35.45 26.39 17.82
CA THR A 538 35.06 24.97 17.82
C THR A 538 36.22 24.09 18.25
N GLY A 539 35.94 22.96 18.89
CA GLY A 539 36.92 21.95 19.25
C GLY A 539 36.34 20.55 19.23
N PHE A 540 37.20 19.54 19.05
CA PHE A 540 36.84 18.13 19.18
C PHE A 540 37.71 17.49 20.25
N GLU A 541 37.10 17.04 21.34
CA GLU A 541 37.79 16.43 22.49
C GLU A 541 36.91 15.31 23.05
N ASP A 542 37.53 14.19 23.43
CA ASP A 542 36.85 13.04 24.07
C ASP A 542 35.58 12.54 23.34
N GLY A 543 35.60 12.55 22.00
CA GLY A 543 34.47 12.08 21.18
C GLY A 543 33.36 13.12 20.96
N VAL A 544 33.54 14.37 21.42
CA VAL A 544 32.51 15.42 21.31
C VAL A 544 33.00 16.60 20.47
N PHE A 545 32.26 16.93 19.41
CA PHE A 545 32.42 18.20 18.68
C PHE A 545 31.65 19.30 19.41
N ARG A 546 32.35 20.29 19.92
CA ARG A 546 31.79 21.36 20.76
C ARG A 546 32.01 22.74 20.16
N LEU A 547 30.98 23.59 20.23
CA LEU A 547 31.06 25.03 19.98
C LEU A 547 31.17 25.77 21.31
N TYR A 548 32.08 26.74 21.39
CA TYR A 548 32.26 27.66 22.51
C TYR A 548 32.00 29.10 22.08
N VAL A 549 31.31 29.85 22.93
CA VAL A 549 31.11 31.30 22.78
C VAL A 549 32.19 32.00 23.59
N GLY A 550 33.24 32.44 22.90
CA GLY A 550 34.49 32.89 23.51
C GLY A 550 35.68 32.00 23.16
N ASP A 551 36.71 32.07 23.99
CA ASP A 551 37.86 31.18 23.89
C ASP A 551 37.49 29.78 24.39
N ALA A 552 37.97 28.75 23.70
CA ALA A 552 37.95 27.40 24.26
C ALA A 552 38.75 27.37 25.58
N PRO A 553 38.31 26.62 26.60
CA PRO A 553 39.09 26.47 27.82
C PRO A 553 40.48 25.95 27.46
N SER A 554 41.53 26.66 27.91
CA SER A 554 42.91 26.25 27.62
C SER A 554 43.13 24.85 28.17
N ALA A 555 43.53 23.91 27.32
CA ALA A 555 43.97 22.59 27.77
C ALA A 555 44.94 22.79 28.95
N VAL A 556 44.57 22.30 30.12
CA VAL A 556 45.46 22.34 31.29
C VAL A 556 46.67 21.50 30.89
N PRO A 557 47.89 22.07 30.79
CA PRO A 557 49.07 21.29 30.46
C PRO A 557 49.12 20.11 31.43
N GLU A 558 49.29 18.89 30.91
CA GLU A 558 49.39 17.71 31.77
C GLU A 558 50.33 18.05 32.94
N PRO A 559 49.92 17.79 34.19
CA PRO A 559 50.78 18.10 35.32
C PRO A 559 52.14 17.47 35.04
N GLY A 560 53.23 18.13 35.46
CA GLY A 560 54.59 17.65 35.26
C GLY A 560 54.89 16.25 35.84
N SER A 561 53.89 15.47 36.26
CA SER A 561 53.92 14.04 36.56
C SER A 561 54.67 13.21 35.52
N VAL A 562 54.52 13.45 34.21
CA VAL A 562 55.30 12.69 33.19
C VAL A 562 56.79 13.06 33.26
N ALA A 563 57.11 14.35 33.45
CA ALA A 563 58.48 14.80 33.68
C ALA A 563 59.04 14.31 35.04
N LEU A 564 58.21 14.21 36.08
CA LEU A 564 58.55 13.67 37.40
C LEU A 564 58.78 12.16 37.36
N MET A 565 58.01 11.42 36.57
CA MET A 565 58.19 9.98 36.35
C MET A 565 59.47 9.71 35.53
N GLY A 566 59.75 10.54 34.52
CA GLY A 566 61.00 10.51 33.76
C GLY A 566 62.23 10.84 34.61
N CYS A 567 62.16 11.89 35.43
CA CYS A 567 63.22 12.24 36.39
C CYS A 567 63.38 11.17 37.48
N GLY A 568 62.30 10.54 37.94
CA GLY A 568 62.31 9.43 38.88
C GLY A 568 63.01 8.18 38.32
N PHE A 569 62.73 7.84 37.05
CA PHE A 569 63.41 6.73 36.36
C PHE A 569 64.89 7.00 36.15
N LEU A 570 65.27 8.21 35.75
CA LEU A 570 66.68 8.62 35.62
C LEU A 570 67.40 8.63 36.98
N GLY A 571 66.72 9.02 38.05
CA GLY A 571 67.23 8.94 39.42
C GLY A 571 67.47 7.49 39.88
N LEU A 572 66.56 6.57 39.57
CA LEU A 572 66.68 5.14 39.88
C LEU A 572 67.78 4.46 39.03
N LEU A 573 67.91 4.80 37.75
CA LEU A 573 69.02 4.36 36.90
C LEU A 573 70.38 4.86 37.41
N GLY A 574 70.45 6.14 37.80
CA GLY A 574 71.64 6.72 38.42
C GLY A 574 72.02 6.02 39.74
N TYR A 575 71.03 5.68 40.58
CA TYR A 575 71.25 4.93 41.82
C TYR A 575 71.72 3.49 41.56
N GLY A 576 71.14 2.80 40.57
CA GLY A 576 71.54 1.45 40.16
C GLY A 576 72.98 1.38 39.62
N LEU A 577 73.37 2.37 38.82
CA LEU A 577 74.75 2.49 38.30
C LEU A 577 75.76 2.81 39.41
N LYS A 578 75.37 3.57 40.44
CA LYS A 578 76.22 3.88 41.59
C LYS A 578 76.43 2.67 42.50
N ARG A 579 75.41 1.80 42.69
CA ARG A 579 75.55 0.54 43.43
C ARG A 579 76.47 -0.47 42.73
N ARG A 580 76.44 -0.55 41.39
CA ARG A 580 77.33 -1.44 40.62
C ARG A 580 78.82 -1.07 40.72
N LYS A 581 79.16 0.22 40.93
CA LYS A 581 80.55 0.66 41.14
C LYS A 581 81.08 0.43 42.56
N ALA A 582 80.21 0.17 43.54
CA ALA A 582 80.61 -0.07 44.93
C ALA A 582 80.79 -1.57 45.27
N SER A 583 80.63 -2.46 44.28
CA SER A 583 80.76 -3.92 44.44
C SER A 583 81.73 -4.55 43.43
N ALA A 584 82.68 -3.78 42.92
CA ALA A 584 83.78 -4.22 42.07
C ALA A 584 85.12 -3.98 42.75
#